data_AF-A0A2W4NPQ9-F1
#
_entry.id   AF-A0A2W4NPQ9-F1
#
_cell.length_a   1.000
_cell.length_b   1.000
_cell.length_c   1.000
_cell.angle_alpha   90.00
_cell.angle_beta   90.00
_cell.angle_gamma   90.00
#
_symmetry.space_group_name_H-M   'P 1'
#
loop_
_entity.id
_entity.type
_entity.pdbx_description
1 polymer ?
#
loop_
_entity_poly.entity_id
_entity_poly.type
_entity_poly.pdbx_seq_one_letter_code
_entity_poly.pdbx_strand_id
1 'polypeptide(L)'
;MLRFRWLLPALCLTAIGFDAHADAHDDVRDIRRGLMPVRHELLGYTDRHEFVFRSLECADELGACHADVTTVPPNGEPVEESLLSFDCTSHDSCAVLPDEVAEEFVLAETRVLSQLPDLQGAPQVAVPSSALEALVTGPVTVTVQTRPTAEPGGHGVHTELVARAPNGAEVDIATISTFDGEVEDARLEAAYRSTDGKHVAFVVLYRPGTVCWGPYDKLAFVVVDTAKARARLANASGLVAKRNGEVALARAAFVQASELAPTQAFAWYNRAALSARFGDTHDALESLRRAVKLNKKLAVRACTETDLASIALPATKEKLLRCGAASSTE
;
A
#
# COMPACT_ATOMS: atom_id res chain seq x y z
N MET A 1 -40.13 34.81 -14.30
CA MET A 1 -38.80 34.19 -14.47
C MET A 1 -38.20 33.97 -13.08
N LEU A 2 -38.44 32.81 -12.48
CA LEU A 2 -37.83 32.41 -11.20
C LEU A 2 -36.40 31.93 -11.47
N ARG A 3 -35.41 32.56 -10.84
CA ARG A 3 -34.03 32.04 -10.78
C ARG A 3 -33.96 31.04 -9.62
N PHE A 4 -33.90 29.75 -9.93
CA PHE A 4 -33.50 28.72 -8.97
C PHE A 4 -32.01 28.88 -8.67
N ARG A 5 -31.71 29.26 -7.43
CA ARG A 5 -30.36 29.33 -6.88
C ARG A 5 -30.13 27.98 -6.20
N TRP A 6 -29.40 27.11 -6.87
CA TRP A 6 -28.98 25.82 -6.32
C TRP A 6 -28.07 26.09 -5.12
N LEU A 7 -28.58 25.82 -3.92
CA LEU A 7 -27.76 25.63 -2.72
C LEU A 7 -27.08 24.27 -2.89
N LEU A 8 -25.81 24.28 -3.29
CA LEU A 8 -24.94 23.13 -3.10
C LEU A 8 -24.82 22.88 -1.58
N PRO A 9 -25.02 21.65 -1.09
CA PRO A 9 -24.73 21.35 0.30
C PRO A 9 -23.23 21.60 0.51
N ALA A 10 -22.91 22.34 1.58
CA ALA A 10 -21.54 22.55 2.00
C ALA A 10 -20.92 21.17 2.26
N LEU A 11 -19.97 20.77 1.40
CA LEU A 11 -19.08 19.66 1.71
C LEU A 11 -18.41 20.00 3.04
N CYS A 12 -18.63 19.17 4.05
CA CYS A 12 -17.86 19.15 5.28
C CYS A 12 -16.46 18.59 4.94
N LEU A 13 -15.64 19.42 4.27
CA LEU A 13 -14.20 19.19 4.17
C LEU A 13 -13.60 19.74 5.47
N THR A 14 -13.68 18.96 6.55
CA THR A 14 -12.76 19.15 7.66
C THR A 14 -11.37 18.82 7.12
N ALA A 15 -10.50 19.81 7.03
CA ALA A 15 -9.08 19.56 6.78
C ALA A 15 -8.61 18.60 7.87
N ILE A 16 -8.18 17.40 7.48
CA ILE A 16 -7.59 16.43 8.41
C ILE A 16 -6.25 17.03 8.84
N GLY A 17 -6.25 17.70 9.99
CA GLY A 17 -5.05 18.22 10.61
C GLY A 17 -4.29 17.06 11.25
N PHE A 18 -3.09 16.79 10.75
CA PHE A 18 -2.16 15.86 11.39
C PHE A 18 -1.30 16.66 12.38
N ASP A 19 -1.88 17.07 13.50
CA ASP A 19 -1.13 17.63 14.63
C ASP A 19 -0.62 16.48 15.51
N ALA A 20 0.62 16.62 16.00
CA ALA A 20 1.37 15.54 16.63
C ALA A 20 1.33 15.63 18.16
N HIS A 21 0.16 15.57 18.78
CA HIS A 21 0.07 15.51 20.25
C HIS A 21 -1.13 14.68 20.70
N ALA A 22 -0.98 13.34 20.64
CA ALA A 22 -1.87 12.42 21.33
C ALA A 22 -2.04 12.87 22.80
N ASP A 23 -3.22 13.40 23.12
CA ASP A 23 -3.57 13.95 24.42
C ASP A 23 -5.03 13.63 24.76
N ALA A 24 -5.24 12.44 25.33
CA ALA A 24 -6.54 11.99 25.81
C ALA A 24 -7.15 12.95 26.84
N HIS A 25 -6.35 13.72 27.60
CA HIS A 25 -6.92 14.71 28.50
C HIS A 25 -7.57 15.86 27.73
N ASP A 26 -7.00 16.29 26.61
CA ASP A 26 -7.62 17.26 25.72
C ASP A 26 -8.86 16.71 25.04
N ASP A 27 -8.79 15.47 24.58
CA ASP A 27 -9.91 14.80 23.94
C ASP A 27 -11.10 14.65 24.90
N VAL A 28 -10.88 14.22 26.14
CA VAL A 28 -11.92 14.15 27.17
C VAL A 28 -12.56 15.52 27.39
N ARG A 29 -11.78 16.61 27.41
CA ARG A 29 -12.32 17.97 27.54
C ARG A 29 -13.22 18.33 26.36
N ASP A 30 -12.79 18.02 25.15
CA ASP A 30 -13.53 18.34 23.93
C ASP A 30 -14.79 17.48 23.77
N ILE A 31 -14.72 16.18 24.09
CA ILE A 31 -15.87 15.27 24.14
C ILE A 31 -16.91 15.81 25.12
N ARG A 32 -16.52 16.13 26.37
CA ARG A 32 -17.44 16.66 27.40
C ARG A 32 -18.03 18.02 27.07
N ARG A 33 -17.40 18.78 26.17
CA ARG A 33 -17.94 20.03 25.63
C ARG A 33 -18.92 19.82 24.48
N GLY A 34 -19.14 18.57 24.05
CA GLY A 34 -19.99 18.22 22.93
C GLY A 34 -19.37 18.53 21.57
N LEU A 35 -18.04 18.68 21.48
CA LEU A 35 -17.37 19.01 20.22
C LEU A 35 -17.24 17.81 19.27
N MET A 36 -17.35 16.59 19.81
CA MET A 36 -17.30 15.33 19.05
C MET A 36 -16.12 15.26 18.07
N PRO A 37 -14.88 15.26 18.61
CA PRO A 37 -13.69 15.34 17.80
C PRO A 37 -13.53 14.13 16.88
N VAL A 38 -13.05 14.39 15.66
CA VAL A 38 -12.51 13.40 14.72
C VAL A 38 -11.06 13.78 14.46
N ARG A 39 -10.11 13.03 15.03
CA ARG A 39 -8.67 13.31 14.98
C ARG A 39 -7.93 12.10 14.42
N HIS A 40 -6.96 12.37 13.55
CA HIS A 40 -6.02 11.38 13.04
C HIS A 40 -4.62 11.94 13.22
N GLU A 41 -3.90 11.42 14.20
CA GLU A 41 -2.64 11.97 14.68
C GLU A 41 -1.51 11.01 14.37
N LEU A 42 -0.48 11.51 13.69
CA LEU A 42 0.65 10.68 13.30
C LEU A 42 1.68 10.70 14.40
N LEU A 43 2.04 9.51 14.86
CA LEU A 43 3.03 9.38 15.92
C LEU A 43 4.43 9.16 15.34
N GLY A 44 4.54 8.38 14.25
CA GLY A 44 5.79 8.24 13.49
C GLY A 44 6.05 6.82 13.01
N TYR A 45 7.33 6.49 12.83
CA TYR A 45 7.80 5.15 12.47
C TYR A 45 8.56 4.49 13.61
N THR A 46 8.33 3.20 13.83
CA THR A 46 9.22 2.39 14.68
C THR A 46 10.57 2.15 13.99
N ASP A 47 11.55 1.66 14.74
CA ASP A 47 12.84 1.18 14.22
C ASP A 47 12.71 -0.01 13.25
N ARG A 48 11.57 -0.72 13.30
CA ARG A 48 11.17 -1.80 12.37
C ARG A 48 10.35 -1.30 11.17
N HIS A 49 10.28 0.02 10.97
CA HIS A 49 9.55 0.67 9.88
C HIS A 49 8.03 0.47 9.93
N GLU A 50 7.48 0.18 11.10
CA GLU A 50 6.04 0.11 11.31
C GLU A 50 5.52 1.54 11.48
N PHE A 51 4.46 1.88 10.78
CA PHE A 51 3.86 3.21 10.86
C PHE A 51 2.85 3.24 12.00
N VAL A 52 2.99 4.21 12.91
CA VAL A 52 2.14 4.34 14.10
C VAL A 52 1.34 5.62 14.00
N PHE A 53 0.03 5.49 14.14
CA PHE A 53 -0.90 6.61 14.23
C PHE A 53 -1.92 6.36 15.33
N ARG A 54 -2.55 7.44 15.76
CA ARG A 54 -3.67 7.43 16.69
C ARG A 54 -4.90 7.98 15.99
N SER A 55 -6.04 7.36 16.21
CA SER A 55 -7.34 7.86 15.78
C SER A 55 -8.24 8.10 16.98
N LEU A 56 -9.07 9.14 16.88
CA LEU A 56 -10.20 9.39 17.76
C LEU A 56 -11.38 9.76 16.88
N GLU A 57 -12.48 9.03 17.02
CA GLU A 57 -13.71 9.26 16.28
C GLU A 57 -14.89 9.21 17.25
N CYS A 58 -15.50 10.36 17.51
CA CYS A 58 -16.69 10.47 18.35
C CYS A 58 -17.81 11.10 17.55
N ALA A 59 -18.98 10.46 17.55
CA ALA A 59 -20.15 10.94 16.85
C ALA A 59 -21.44 10.52 17.57
N ASP A 60 -22.22 11.51 18.00
CA ASP A 60 -23.54 11.28 18.60
C ASP A 60 -24.49 10.55 17.63
N GLU A 61 -24.39 10.82 16.33
CA GLU A 61 -25.20 10.15 15.30
C GLU A 61 -24.89 8.65 15.17
N LEU A 62 -23.64 8.26 15.45
CA LEU A 62 -23.24 6.85 15.54
C LEU A 62 -23.51 6.25 16.91
N GLY A 63 -23.82 7.10 17.90
CA GLY A 63 -23.97 6.71 19.29
C GLY A 63 -22.68 6.13 19.87
N ALA A 64 -21.51 6.52 19.35
CA ALA A 64 -20.26 5.92 19.77
C ALA A 64 -19.06 6.87 19.69
N CYS A 65 -18.07 6.57 20.52
CA CYS A 65 -16.80 7.28 20.61
C CYS A 65 -15.69 6.24 20.78
N HIS A 66 -14.81 6.17 19.78
CA HIS A 66 -13.73 5.19 19.71
C HIS A 66 -12.39 5.89 19.57
N ALA A 67 -11.37 5.37 20.22
CA ALA A 67 -10.00 5.81 20.05
C ALA A 67 -9.06 4.62 20.06
N ASP A 68 -8.08 4.63 19.17
CA ASP A 68 -7.16 3.52 18.96
C ASP A 68 -5.75 4.05 18.66
N VAL A 69 -4.75 3.26 19.02
CA VAL A 69 -3.41 3.38 18.46
C VAL A 69 -3.20 2.21 17.53
N THR A 70 -2.89 2.52 16.26
CA THR A 70 -2.72 1.52 15.23
C THR A 70 -1.27 1.48 14.78
N THR A 71 -0.69 0.28 14.77
CA THR A 71 0.64 0.01 14.23
C THR A 71 0.51 -0.77 12.94
N VAL A 72 0.97 -0.19 11.83
CA VAL A 72 0.88 -0.79 10.49
C VAL A 72 2.26 -1.27 10.04
N PRO A 73 2.52 -2.59 10.00
CA PRO A 73 3.78 -3.11 9.52
C PRO A 73 3.92 -3.02 7.98
N PRO A 74 5.15 -2.97 7.44
CA PRO A 74 5.38 -3.00 6.00
C PRO A 74 4.78 -4.24 5.32
N ASN A 75 3.81 -4.05 4.42
CA ASN A 75 3.07 -5.12 3.74
C ASN A 75 2.43 -6.16 4.70
N GLY A 76 2.07 -5.77 5.91
CA GLY A 76 1.34 -6.63 6.85
C GLY A 76 0.04 -5.99 7.34
N GLU A 77 -0.72 -6.75 8.11
CA GLU A 77 -1.99 -6.31 8.66
C GLU A 77 -1.78 -5.31 9.81
N PRO A 78 -2.59 -4.24 9.89
CA PRO A 78 -2.61 -3.34 11.04
C PRO A 78 -2.88 -4.07 12.35
N VAL A 79 -2.20 -3.62 13.42
CA VAL A 79 -2.47 -4.04 14.80
C VAL A 79 -3.05 -2.86 15.55
N GLU A 80 -4.26 -3.01 16.06
CA GLU A 80 -5.01 -1.96 16.76
C GLU A 80 -5.02 -2.24 18.27
N GLU A 81 -4.67 -1.22 19.05
CA GLU A 81 -4.77 -1.21 20.51
C GLU A 81 -5.83 -0.18 20.91
N SER A 82 -6.95 -0.68 21.44
CA SER A 82 -8.07 0.19 21.79
C SER A 82 -7.78 1.00 23.06
N LEU A 83 -7.98 2.31 22.93
CA LEU A 83 -7.85 3.29 24.02
C LEU A 83 -9.21 3.65 24.62
N LEU A 84 -10.23 3.79 23.78
CA LEU A 84 -11.59 4.13 24.16
C LEU A 84 -12.56 3.35 23.28
N SER A 85 -13.57 2.75 23.90
CA SER A 85 -14.72 2.15 23.21
C SER A 85 -15.96 2.47 24.03
N PHE A 86 -16.59 3.60 23.74
CA PHE A 86 -17.72 4.10 24.49
C PHE A 86 -18.99 4.12 23.64
N ASP A 87 -20.01 3.38 24.09
CA ASP A 87 -21.36 3.40 23.54
C ASP A 87 -22.19 4.49 24.24
N CYS A 88 -22.40 5.57 23.50
CA CYS A 88 -23.10 6.75 23.95
C CYS A 88 -24.62 6.62 23.87
N THR A 89 -25.17 5.58 23.22
CA THR A 89 -26.63 5.39 23.07
C THR A 89 -27.35 5.25 24.41
N SER A 90 -26.61 4.82 25.43
CA SER A 90 -27.09 4.68 26.81
C SER A 90 -27.14 6.01 27.60
N HIS A 91 -26.56 7.09 27.06
CA HIS A 91 -26.35 8.36 27.78
C HIS A 91 -26.89 9.61 27.06
N ASP A 92 -27.79 9.46 26.08
CA ASP A 92 -28.35 10.50 25.19
C ASP A 92 -27.32 11.25 24.31
N SER A 93 -26.05 11.36 24.73
CA SER A 93 -24.93 11.95 23.99
C SER A 93 -23.59 11.43 24.52
N CYS A 94 -22.60 11.36 23.63
CA CYS A 94 -21.21 11.07 23.96
C CYS A 94 -20.59 12.13 24.89
N ALA A 95 -21.16 13.33 24.97
CA ALA A 95 -20.70 14.37 25.89
C ALA A 95 -20.83 13.96 27.37
N VAL A 96 -21.73 13.01 27.66
CA VAL A 96 -21.91 12.43 29.00
C VAL A 96 -20.92 11.27 29.19
N LEU A 97 -19.63 11.55 28.99
CA LEU A 97 -18.56 10.57 29.20
C LEU A 97 -18.29 10.42 30.71
N PRO A 98 -18.61 9.26 31.34
CA PRO A 98 -18.45 9.07 32.78
C PRO A 98 -17.00 9.27 33.22
N ASP A 99 -16.78 9.71 34.46
CA ASP A 99 -15.42 9.93 35.00
C ASP A 99 -14.57 8.65 34.95
N GLU A 100 -15.15 7.50 35.28
CA GLU A 100 -14.46 6.20 35.21
C GLU A 100 -13.96 5.89 33.79
N VAL A 101 -14.82 6.07 32.76
CA VAL A 101 -14.45 5.82 31.35
C VAL A 101 -13.38 6.82 30.88
N ALA A 102 -13.49 8.09 31.28
CA ALA A 102 -12.51 9.11 30.93
C ALA A 102 -11.14 8.84 31.58
N GLU A 103 -11.12 8.39 32.84
CA GLU A 103 -9.89 7.99 33.54
C GLU A 103 -9.26 6.74 32.89
N GLU A 104 -10.07 5.74 32.55
CA GLU A 104 -9.59 4.53 31.84
C GLU A 104 -8.99 4.87 30.47
N PHE A 105 -9.60 5.78 29.71
CA PHE A 105 -9.08 6.23 28.42
C PHE A 105 -7.69 6.86 28.55
N VAL A 106 -7.54 7.82 29.47
CA VAL A 106 -6.25 8.48 29.72
C VAL A 106 -5.18 7.48 30.17
N LEU A 107 -5.55 6.55 31.06
CA LEU A 107 -4.63 5.50 31.53
C LEU A 107 -4.26 4.52 30.41
N ALA A 108 -5.20 4.15 29.55
CA ALA A 108 -4.98 3.28 28.42
C ALA A 108 -4.01 3.93 27.42
N GLU A 109 -4.22 5.20 27.06
CA GLU A 109 -3.33 5.94 26.19
C GLU A 109 -1.92 6.04 26.78
N THR A 110 -1.81 6.46 28.04
CA THR A 110 -0.52 6.58 28.73
C THR A 110 0.23 5.25 28.70
N ARG A 111 -0.48 4.14 28.98
CA ARG A 111 0.08 2.79 28.97
C ARG A 111 0.55 2.41 27.57
N VAL A 112 -0.29 2.53 26.55
CA VAL A 112 0.03 2.12 25.17
C VAL A 112 1.19 2.96 24.62
N LEU A 113 1.13 4.29 24.74
CA LEU A 113 2.20 5.17 24.27
C LEU A 113 3.53 4.91 24.98
N SER A 114 3.52 4.57 26.28
CA SER A 114 4.75 4.24 27.02
C SER A 114 5.41 2.93 26.60
N GLN A 115 4.68 2.05 25.91
CA GLN A 115 5.18 0.76 25.42
C GLN A 115 5.71 0.84 23.99
N LEU A 116 5.41 1.93 23.27
CA LEU A 116 5.93 2.15 21.93
C LEU A 116 7.46 2.34 21.99
N PRO A 117 8.21 1.83 21.00
CA PRO A 117 9.61 2.17 20.86
C PRO A 117 9.76 3.66 20.52
N ASP A 118 10.99 4.18 20.59
CA ASP A 118 11.29 5.52 20.12
C ASP A 118 10.84 5.70 18.67
N LEU A 119 9.89 6.63 18.47
CA LEU A 119 9.30 6.89 17.17
C LEU A 119 10.15 7.90 16.39
N GLN A 120 10.42 7.55 15.14
CA GLN A 120 11.10 8.40 14.19
C GLN A 120 10.08 9.26 13.42
N GLY A 121 10.49 10.47 13.03
CA GLY A 121 9.63 11.37 12.27
C GLY A 121 9.16 10.76 10.94
N ALA A 122 7.94 11.12 10.54
CA ALA A 122 7.32 10.67 9.30
C ALA A 122 7.04 11.89 8.39
N PRO A 123 8.06 12.44 7.69
CA PRO A 123 7.85 13.60 6.83
C PRO A 123 6.79 13.36 5.76
N GLN A 124 5.83 14.28 5.67
CA GLN A 124 4.78 14.25 4.65
C GLN A 124 5.37 14.50 3.27
N VAL A 125 4.92 13.73 2.28
CA VAL A 125 5.23 13.95 0.88
C VAL A 125 4.28 15.01 0.32
N ALA A 126 4.85 16.07 -0.26
CA ALA A 126 4.08 17.21 -0.77
C ALA A 126 3.00 16.83 -1.80
N VAL A 127 3.27 15.83 -2.64
CA VAL A 127 2.31 15.27 -3.59
C VAL A 127 2.24 13.76 -3.36
N PRO A 128 1.17 13.24 -2.71
CA PRO A 128 1.08 11.83 -2.35
C PRO A 128 1.20 10.89 -3.55
N SER A 129 0.63 11.25 -4.70
CA SER A 129 0.67 10.44 -5.92
C SER A 129 2.07 10.32 -6.53
N SER A 130 3.04 11.15 -6.13
CA SER A 130 4.44 11.05 -6.56
C SER A 130 5.38 10.57 -5.45
N ALA A 131 4.87 9.85 -4.46
CA ALA A 131 5.67 9.40 -3.32
C ALA A 131 6.71 8.32 -3.68
N LEU A 132 6.59 7.67 -4.84
CA LEU A 132 7.63 6.76 -5.34
C LEU A 132 8.60 7.48 -6.26
N GLU A 133 9.89 7.28 -6.04
CA GLU A 133 10.95 7.81 -6.91
C GLU A 133 10.82 7.30 -8.35
N ALA A 134 11.23 8.14 -9.29
CA ALA A 134 11.22 7.84 -10.72
C ALA A 134 11.99 6.56 -11.07
N LEU A 135 11.57 5.94 -12.16
CA LEU A 135 12.27 4.83 -12.81
C LEU A 135 13.08 5.35 -13.99
N VAL A 136 13.90 4.48 -14.58
CA VAL A 136 14.58 4.77 -15.85
C VAL A 136 13.60 5.05 -16.99
N THR A 137 12.35 4.58 -16.86
CA THR A 137 11.25 4.81 -17.79
C THR A 137 10.45 6.09 -17.51
N GLY A 138 10.81 6.85 -16.47
CA GLY A 138 10.24 8.16 -16.14
C GLY A 138 9.54 8.22 -14.77
N PRO A 139 8.78 9.31 -14.51
CA PRO A 139 8.12 9.53 -13.23
C PRO A 139 7.06 8.46 -12.93
N VAL A 140 6.98 8.05 -11.66
CA VAL A 140 5.99 7.07 -11.17
C VAL A 140 4.80 7.83 -10.57
N THR A 141 3.59 7.39 -10.92
CA THR A 141 2.36 7.89 -10.30
C THR A 141 1.69 6.77 -9.52
N VAL A 142 1.24 7.06 -8.31
CA VAL A 142 0.46 6.16 -7.45
C VAL A 142 -0.99 6.63 -7.45
N THR A 143 -1.91 5.71 -7.71
CA THR A 143 -3.35 5.93 -7.73
C THR A 143 -4.06 4.87 -6.90
N VAL A 144 -5.24 5.19 -6.39
CA VAL A 144 -6.15 4.19 -5.83
C VAL A 144 -7.00 3.63 -6.98
N GLN A 145 -7.17 2.31 -7.04
CA GLN A 145 -8.04 1.68 -8.02
C GLN A 145 -8.93 0.65 -7.34
N THR A 146 -10.23 0.79 -7.56
CA THR A 146 -11.25 -0.17 -7.13
C THR A 146 -11.69 -1.00 -8.32
N ARG A 147 -11.70 -2.34 -8.16
CA ARG A 147 -12.11 -3.30 -9.20
C ARG A 147 -13.12 -4.28 -8.61
N PRO A 148 -14.13 -4.75 -9.38
CA PRO A 148 -15.01 -5.82 -8.93
C PRO A 148 -14.24 -7.10 -8.61
N THR A 149 -14.64 -7.83 -7.58
CA THR A 149 -14.16 -9.20 -7.34
C THR A 149 -14.58 -10.10 -8.51
N ALA A 150 -13.70 -11.00 -8.95
CA ALA A 150 -13.97 -11.87 -10.10
C ALA A 150 -14.97 -13.02 -9.80
N GLU A 151 -15.50 -13.11 -8.57
CA GLU A 151 -16.40 -14.19 -8.18
C GLU A 151 -17.80 -14.03 -8.80
N PRO A 152 -18.32 -15.04 -9.54
CA PRO A 152 -19.65 -14.97 -10.12
C PRO A 152 -20.73 -14.81 -9.03
N GLY A 153 -21.42 -13.67 -9.01
CA GLY A 153 -22.45 -13.35 -8.02
C GLY A 153 -21.93 -12.70 -6.73
N GLY A 154 -20.62 -12.42 -6.64
CA GLY A 154 -20.06 -11.62 -5.55
C GLY A 154 -20.31 -10.13 -5.76
N HIS A 155 -20.72 -9.43 -4.69
CA HIS A 155 -20.85 -7.96 -4.65
C HIS A 155 -19.57 -7.26 -4.15
N GLY A 156 -18.47 -8.00 -4.05
CA GLY A 156 -17.22 -7.49 -3.48
C GLY A 156 -16.43 -6.62 -4.45
N VAL A 157 -15.60 -5.75 -3.89
CA VAL A 157 -14.59 -4.99 -4.61
C VAL A 157 -13.21 -5.18 -3.99
N HIS A 158 -12.18 -5.17 -4.83
CA HIS A 158 -10.79 -5.04 -4.42
C HIS A 158 -10.35 -3.60 -4.63
N THR A 159 -9.89 -2.96 -3.56
CA THR A 159 -9.30 -1.62 -3.62
C THR A 159 -7.80 -1.72 -3.40
N GLU A 160 -7.03 -1.27 -4.38
CA GLU A 160 -5.58 -1.42 -4.43
C GLU A 160 -4.89 -0.06 -4.67
N LEU A 161 -3.69 0.08 -4.14
CA LEU A 161 -2.76 1.07 -4.62
C LEU A 161 -2.08 0.54 -5.87
N VAL A 162 -2.12 1.33 -6.94
CA VAL A 162 -1.55 0.99 -8.24
C VAL A 162 -0.46 2.00 -8.58
N ALA A 163 0.74 1.51 -8.85
CA ALA A 163 1.83 2.32 -9.38
C ALA A 163 1.86 2.22 -10.90
N ARG A 164 1.97 3.37 -11.58
CA ARG A 164 1.96 3.51 -13.04
C ARG A 164 3.23 4.19 -13.53
N ALA A 165 3.79 3.67 -14.62
CA ALA A 165 4.89 4.28 -15.35
C ALA A 165 4.38 4.94 -16.65
N PRO A 166 5.11 5.92 -17.22
CA PRO A 166 4.63 6.70 -18.37
C PRO A 166 4.44 5.87 -19.65
N ASN A 167 5.13 4.74 -19.75
CA ASN A 167 4.99 3.82 -20.88
C ASN A 167 3.76 2.89 -20.76
N GLY A 168 2.88 3.10 -19.78
CA GLY A 168 1.65 2.34 -19.57
C GLY A 168 1.84 1.03 -18.79
N ALA A 169 3.01 0.82 -18.17
CA ALA A 169 3.18 -0.29 -17.24
C ALA A 169 2.56 0.03 -15.88
N GLU A 170 1.89 -0.96 -15.30
CA GLU A 170 1.13 -0.80 -14.06
C GLU A 170 1.28 -2.03 -13.19
N VAL A 171 1.39 -1.82 -11.87
CA VAL A 171 1.44 -2.90 -10.88
C VAL A 171 0.71 -2.50 -9.62
N ASP A 172 0.04 -3.46 -9.01
CA ASP A 172 -0.57 -3.30 -7.69
C ASP A 172 0.55 -3.39 -6.64
N ILE A 173 0.64 -2.38 -5.77
CA ILE A 173 1.73 -2.20 -4.80
C ILE A 173 1.30 -2.48 -3.36
N ALA A 174 0.01 -2.32 -3.04
CA ALA A 174 -0.59 -2.68 -1.77
C ALA A 174 -2.10 -2.88 -1.94
N THR A 175 -2.68 -3.72 -1.09
CA THR A 175 -4.13 -3.87 -0.93
C THR A 175 -4.57 -3.01 0.23
N ILE A 176 -5.61 -2.20 0.04
CA ILE A 176 -6.14 -1.29 1.06
C ILE A 176 -7.23 -1.99 1.88
N SER A 177 -8.06 -2.79 1.23
CA SER A 177 -9.11 -3.57 1.87
C SER A 177 -9.72 -4.62 0.94
N THR A 178 -10.31 -5.64 1.56
CA THR A 178 -11.34 -6.51 0.99
C THR A 178 -12.65 -6.20 1.70
N PHE A 179 -13.47 -5.30 1.14
CA PHE A 179 -14.82 -5.10 1.65
C PHE A 179 -15.75 -6.16 1.08
N ASP A 180 -16.61 -6.73 1.92
CA ASP A 180 -17.78 -7.53 1.50
C ASP A 180 -18.89 -6.65 0.86
N GLY A 181 -18.59 -5.39 0.50
CA GLY A 181 -19.53 -4.41 -0.06
C GLY A 181 -18.87 -3.39 -0.99
N GLU A 182 -19.69 -2.55 -1.63
CA GLU A 182 -19.25 -1.56 -2.62
C GLU A 182 -18.38 -0.44 -1.98
N VAL A 183 -17.47 0.14 -2.76
CA VAL A 183 -16.74 1.38 -2.43
C VAL A 183 -17.17 2.44 -3.43
N GLU A 184 -17.80 3.51 -2.94
CA GLU A 184 -18.35 4.57 -3.81
C GLU A 184 -17.25 5.48 -4.35
N ASP A 185 -16.30 5.84 -3.49
CA ASP A 185 -15.17 6.69 -3.82
C ASP A 185 -13.95 6.24 -3.00
N ALA A 186 -12.77 6.32 -3.61
CA ALA A 186 -11.51 6.07 -2.92
C ALA A 186 -10.41 6.91 -3.55
N ARG A 187 -9.72 7.69 -2.73
CA ARG A 187 -8.67 8.60 -3.18
C ARG A 187 -7.48 8.62 -2.23
N LEU A 188 -6.33 8.95 -2.80
CA LEU A 188 -5.11 9.09 -2.03
C LEU A 188 -5.11 10.45 -1.33
N GLU A 189 -5.11 10.44 0.00
CA GLU A 189 -5.25 11.63 0.83
C GLU A 189 -3.87 12.18 1.23
N ALA A 190 -2.99 11.29 1.71
CA ALA A 190 -1.65 11.67 2.14
C ALA A 190 -0.64 10.55 1.92
N ALA A 191 0.64 10.91 1.99
CA ALA A 191 1.73 9.94 2.04
C ALA A 191 2.82 10.45 2.98
N TYR A 192 3.37 9.56 3.80
CA TYR A 192 4.41 9.84 4.77
C TYR A 192 5.59 8.94 4.50
N ARG A 193 6.79 9.50 4.44
CA ARG A 193 8.01 8.76 4.15
C ARG A 193 8.69 8.37 5.45
N SER A 194 9.24 7.16 5.53
CA SER A 194 10.19 6.82 6.58
C SER A 194 11.45 7.68 6.49
N THR A 195 12.10 7.93 7.61
CA THR A 195 13.36 8.71 7.68
C THR A 195 14.46 8.17 6.75
N ASP A 196 14.55 6.85 6.61
CA ASP A 196 15.51 6.18 5.73
C ASP A 196 15.07 6.08 4.27
N GLY A 197 13.87 6.58 3.96
CA GLY A 197 13.30 6.63 2.61
C GLY A 197 12.84 5.29 2.04
N LYS A 198 12.98 4.18 2.77
CA LYS A 198 12.68 2.83 2.26
C LYS A 198 11.19 2.51 2.25
N HIS A 199 10.42 3.15 3.11
CA HIS A 199 8.99 2.91 3.26
C HIS A 199 8.19 4.19 3.06
N VAL A 200 6.97 4.02 2.56
CA VAL A 200 5.98 5.09 2.49
C VAL A 200 4.67 4.56 3.05
N ALA A 201 4.14 5.22 4.07
CA ALA A 201 2.77 5.03 4.53
C ALA A 201 1.86 5.88 3.65
N PHE A 202 0.93 5.25 2.95
CA PHE A 202 -0.11 5.93 2.20
C PHE A 202 -1.38 5.96 3.03
N VAL A 203 -2.05 7.11 3.02
CA VAL A 203 -3.36 7.32 3.63
C VAL A 203 -4.37 7.43 2.51
N VAL A 204 -5.35 6.53 2.54
CA VAL A 204 -6.43 6.46 1.55
C VAL A 204 -7.72 6.82 2.24
N LEU A 205 -8.37 7.87 1.74
CA LEU A 205 -9.72 8.21 2.12
C LEU A 205 -10.67 7.42 1.21
N TYR A 206 -11.60 6.67 1.78
CA TYR A 206 -12.58 5.92 1.02
C TYR A 206 -13.98 6.02 1.63
N ARG A 207 -15.00 5.97 0.78
CA ARG A 207 -16.40 5.96 1.21
C ARG A 207 -17.00 4.58 0.96
N PRO A 208 -17.42 3.85 2.02
CA PRO A 208 -18.12 2.59 1.85
C PRO A 208 -19.51 2.84 1.26
N GLY A 209 -19.98 1.92 0.41
CA GLY A 209 -21.30 1.95 -0.20
C GLY A 209 -22.41 1.60 0.78
N THR A 210 -23.61 2.12 0.52
CA THR A 210 -24.80 2.03 1.38
C THR A 210 -25.27 0.59 1.67
N VAL A 211 -24.68 -0.05 2.68
CA VAL A 211 -25.34 -1.01 3.59
C VAL A 211 -24.65 -0.97 4.96
N CYS A 212 -25.32 -0.29 5.92
CA CYS A 212 -25.16 -0.27 7.39
C CYS A 212 -23.71 -0.10 7.92
N TRP A 213 -23.20 1.06 8.35
CA TRP A 213 -23.64 1.93 9.45
C TRP A 213 -23.04 3.37 9.30
N GLY A 214 -23.53 4.15 8.34
CA GLY A 214 -23.32 5.60 8.32
C GLY A 214 -22.47 6.15 7.14
N PRO A 215 -22.72 7.41 6.72
CA PRO A 215 -22.15 8.04 5.53
C PRO A 215 -20.80 8.72 5.82
N TYR A 216 -19.79 7.96 6.23
CA TYR A 216 -18.50 8.55 6.62
C TYR A 216 -17.36 8.08 5.74
N ASP A 217 -16.58 9.04 5.28
CA ASP A 217 -15.31 8.79 4.66
C ASP A 217 -14.38 8.19 5.73
N LYS A 218 -13.84 7.01 5.46
CA LYS A 218 -12.91 6.29 6.34
C LYS A 218 -11.48 6.46 5.83
N LEU A 219 -10.52 6.36 6.75
CA LEU A 219 -9.10 6.30 6.40
C LEU A 219 -8.59 4.87 6.47
N ALA A 220 -7.84 4.48 5.45
CA ALA A 220 -7.04 3.27 5.45
C ALA A 220 -5.56 3.65 5.32
N PHE A 221 -4.73 2.95 6.07
CA PHE A 221 -3.30 3.19 6.15
C PHE A 221 -2.55 1.96 5.66
N VAL A 222 -1.66 2.14 4.68
CA VAL A 222 -0.88 1.03 4.12
C VAL A 222 0.58 1.42 4.00
N VAL A 223 1.48 0.55 4.48
CA VAL A 223 2.93 0.79 4.40
C VAL A 223 3.53 -0.01 3.25
N VAL A 224 4.08 0.72 2.28
CA VAL A 224 4.68 0.17 1.06
C VAL A 224 6.20 0.16 1.17
N ASP A 225 6.80 -1.01 0.92
CA ASP A 225 8.23 -1.14 0.61
C ASP A 225 8.49 -0.55 -0.78
N THR A 226 9.16 0.62 -0.81
CA THR A 226 9.35 1.40 -2.02
C THR A 226 10.25 0.69 -3.03
N ALA A 227 11.27 -0.04 -2.57
CA ALA A 227 12.22 -0.74 -3.43
C ALA A 227 11.52 -1.91 -4.13
N LYS A 228 10.73 -2.69 -3.38
CA LYS A 228 9.94 -3.80 -3.90
C LYS A 228 8.86 -3.34 -4.88
N ALA A 229 8.15 -2.26 -4.56
CA ALA A 229 7.15 -1.66 -5.44
C ALA A 229 7.77 -1.17 -6.75
N ARG A 230 8.85 -0.38 -6.66
CA ARG A 230 9.58 0.14 -7.83
C ARG A 230 10.20 -0.97 -8.66
N ALA A 231 10.73 -2.03 -8.05
CA ALA A 231 11.27 -3.18 -8.78
C ALA A 231 10.20 -3.91 -9.59
N ARG A 232 9.01 -4.16 -9.01
CA ARG A 232 7.85 -4.73 -9.74
C ARG A 232 7.48 -3.84 -10.94
N LEU A 233 7.37 -2.53 -10.73
CA LEU A 233 6.99 -1.59 -11.79
C LEU A 233 8.06 -1.47 -12.87
N ALA A 234 9.35 -1.44 -12.51
CA ALA A 234 10.47 -1.44 -13.45
C ALA A 234 10.47 -2.72 -14.29
N ASN A 235 10.22 -3.87 -13.66
CA ASN A 235 10.09 -5.14 -14.38
C ASN A 235 8.89 -5.12 -15.35
N ALA A 236 7.72 -4.62 -14.92
CA ALA A 236 6.57 -4.46 -15.81
C ALA A 236 6.86 -3.48 -16.96
N SER A 237 7.53 -2.36 -16.67
CA SER A 237 7.96 -1.38 -17.65
C SER A 237 8.91 -1.97 -18.68
N GLY A 238 9.85 -2.83 -18.25
CA GLY A 238 10.76 -3.55 -19.14
C GLY A 238 10.04 -4.52 -20.07
N LEU A 239 8.98 -5.18 -19.59
CA LEU A 239 8.14 -6.04 -20.44
C LEU A 239 7.38 -5.24 -21.50
N VAL A 240 6.83 -4.08 -21.12
CA VAL A 240 6.16 -3.18 -22.08
C VAL A 240 7.15 -2.66 -23.13
N ALA A 241 8.33 -2.18 -22.70
CA ALA A 241 9.38 -1.73 -23.61
C ALA A 241 9.85 -2.85 -24.55
N LYS A 242 10.04 -4.08 -24.04
CA LYS A 242 10.37 -5.26 -24.85
C LYS A 242 9.31 -5.54 -25.92
N ARG A 243 8.03 -5.46 -25.56
CA ARG A 243 6.91 -5.65 -26.50
C ARG A 243 6.90 -4.58 -27.60
N ASN A 244 7.26 -3.34 -27.25
CA ASN A 244 7.33 -2.23 -28.18
C ASN A 244 8.61 -2.22 -29.03
N GLY A 245 9.55 -3.15 -28.80
CA GLY A 245 10.84 -3.19 -29.50
C GLY A 245 11.89 -2.20 -28.98
N GLU A 246 11.63 -1.54 -27.85
CA GLU A 246 12.52 -0.56 -27.20
C GLU A 246 13.60 -1.29 -26.37
N VAL A 247 14.50 -1.99 -27.05
CA VAL A 247 15.46 -2.94 -26.43
C VAL A 247 16.33 -2.29 -25.36
N ALA A 248 16.86 -1.09 -25.63
CA ALA A 248 17.74 -0.39 -24.68
C ALA A 248 16.99 -0.03 -23.39
N LEU A 249 15.76 0.47 -23.51
CA LEU A 249 14.93 0.81 -22.36
C LEU A 249 14.52 -0.44 -21.58
N ALA A 250 14.14 -1.52 -22.28
CA ALA A 250 13.83 -2.80 -21.66
C ALA A 250 15.01 -3.35 -20.83
N ARG A 251 16.22 -3.30 -21.39
CA ARG A 251 17.45 -3.72 -20.68
C ARG A 251 17.66 -2.89 -19.43
N ALA A 252 17.61 -1.56 -19.54
CA ALA A 252 17.81 -0.67 -18.41
C ALA A 252 16.75 -0.91 -17.31
N ALA A 253 15.49 -1.12 -17.69
CA ALA A 253 14.40 -1.37 -16.75
C ALA A 253 14.55 -2.71 -16.02
N PHE A 254 14.97 -3.79 -16.72
CA PHE A 254 15.23 -5.08 -16.06
C PHE A 254 16.46 -5.06 -15.15
N VAL A 255 17.52 -4.32 -15.52
CA VAL A 255 18.68 -4.09 -14.65
C VAL A 255 18.24 -3.36 -13.38
N GLN A 256 17.55 -2.23 -13.54
CA GLN A 256 17.03 -1.45 -12.42
C GLN A 256 16.12 -2.30 -11.51
N ALA A 257 15.21 -3.10 -12.08
CA ALA A 257 14.36 -3.99 -11.29
C ALA A 257 15.16 -5.00 -10.44
N SER A 258 16.18 -5.61 -11.04
CA SER A 258 17.02 -6.61 -10.36
C SER A 258 17.91 -6.02 -9.26
N GLU A 259 18.29 -4.75 -9.38
CA GLU A 259 19.09 -4.02 -8.40
C GLU A 259 18.24 -3.47 -7.26
N LEU A 260 17.06 -2.93 -7.56
CA LEU A 260 16.12 -2.41 -6.56
C LEU A 260 15.63 -3.52 -5.61
N ALA A 261 15.31 -4.70 -6.15
CA ALA A 261 14.90 -5.85 -5.33
C ALA A 261 15.65 -7.13 -5.74
N PRO A 262 16.87 -7.36 -5.21
CA PRO A 262 17.68 -8.53 -5.53
C PRO A 262 17.08 -9.89 -5.13
N THR A 263 15.95 -9.87 -4.41
CA THR A 263 15.16 -11.03 -3.99
C THR A 263 14.00 -11.33 -4.95
N GLN A 264 13.71 -10.46 -5.91
CA GLN A 264 12.62 -10.64 -6.87
C GLN A 264 13.05 -11.54 -8.04
N ALA A 265 12.67 -12.81 -7.99
CA ALA A 265 13.09 -13.81 -8.97
C ALA A 265 12.71 -13.46 -10.42
N PHE A 266 11.55 -12.84 -10.64
CA PHE A 266 11.09 -12.48 -11.98
C PHE A 266 11.89 -11.34 -12.63
N ALA A 267 12.43 -10.40 -11.85
CA ALA A 267 13.29 -9.34 -12.39
C ALA A 267 14.56 -9.94 -13.01
N TRP A 268 15.21 -10.84 -12.28
CA TRP A 268 16.36 -11.61 -12.77
C TRP A 268 16.01 -12.50 -13.97
N TYR A 269 14.86 -13.16 -13.95
CA TYR A 269 14.42 -14.02 -15.05
C TYR A 269 14.20 -13.24 -16.35
N ASN A 270 13.53 -12.10 -16.28
CA ASN A 270 13.26 -11.28 -17.45
C ASN A 270 14.53 -10.60 -17.98
N ARG A 271 15.44 -10.18 -17.10
CA ARG A 271 16.81 -9.77 -17.47
C ARG A 271 17.51 -10.89 -18.24
N ALA A 272 17.50 -12.12 -17.70
CA ALA A 272 18.13 -13.27 -18.33
C ALA A 272 17.58 -13.55 -19.74
N ALA A 273 16.25 -13.54 -19.89
CA ALA A 273 15.59 -13.77 -21.15
C ALA A 273 15.96 -12.69 -22.19
N LEU A 274 15.92 -11.42 -21.79
CA LEU A 274 16.31 -10.33 -22.70
C LEU A 274 17.79 -10.43 -23.10
N SER A 275 18.69 -10.68 -22.16
CA SER A 275 20.12 -10.81 -22.42
C SER A 275 20.43 -12.00 -23.34
N ALA A 276 19.78 -13.16 -23.13
CA ALA A 276 19.92 -14.33 -23.98
C ALA A 276 19.46 -14.08 -25.43
N ARG A 277 18.32 -13.39 -25.60
CA ARG A 277 17.78 -13.00 -26.91
C ARG A 277 18.73 -12.10 -27.70
N PHE A 278 19.46 -11.22 -27.01
CA PHE A 278 20.40 -10.27 -27.62
C PHE A 278 21.87 -10.70 -27.54
N GLY A 279 22.13 -12.00 -27.28
CA GLY A 279 23.46 -12.59 -27.38
C GLY A 279 24.40 -12.30 -26.20
N ASP A 280 23.91 -11.69 -25.13
CA ASP A 280 24.68 -11.45 -23.90
C ASP A 280 24.61 -12.69 -22.99
N THR A 281 25.30 -13.75 -23.43
CA THR A 281 25.26 -15.07 -22.79
C THR A 281 25.75 -15.03 -21.34
N HIS A 282 26.73 -14.18 -21.03
CA HIS A 282 27.28 -14.08 -19.68
C HIS A 282 26.25 -13.53 -18.70
N ASP A 283 25.68 -12.35 -19.00
CA ASP A 283 24.64 -11.73 -18.17
C ASP A 283 23.40 -12.63 -18.05
N ALA A 284 23.05 -13.31 -19.15
CA ALA A 284 21.91 -14.20 -19.17
C ALA A 284 22.06 -15.41 -18.23
N LEU A 285 23.22 -16.06 -18.21
CA LEU A 285 23.49 -17.20 -17.32
C LEU A 285 23.56 -16.77 -15.85
N GLU A 286 24.21 -15.64 -15.55
CA GLU A 286 24.24 -15.11 -14.18
C GLU A 286 22.83 -14.75 -13.68
N SER A 287 22.08 -14.01 -14.49
CA SER A 287 20.73 -13.59 -14.14
C SER A 287 19.80 -14.81 -13.98
N LEU A 288 19.90 -15.81 -14.86
CA LEU A 288 19.13 -17.04 -14.73
C LEU A 288 19.50 -17.82 -13.47
N ARG A 289 20.80 -17.92 -13.15
CA ARG A 289 21.28 -18.56 -11.91
C ARG A 289 20.69 -17.89 -10.68
N ARG A 290 20.65 -16.56 -10.66
CA ARG A 290 20.05 -15.81 -9.55
C ARG A 290 18.54 -16.02 -9.48
N ALA A 291 17.84 -15.99 -10.61
CA ALA A 291 16.41 -16.24 -10.69
C ALA A 291 16.03 -17.65 -10.17
N VAL A 292 16.73 -18.68 -10.62
CA VAL A 292 16.49 -20.09 -10.21
C VAL A 292 16.84 -20.32 -8.74
N LYS A 293 17.88 -19.66 -8.21
CA LYS A 293 18.22 -19.71 -6.79
C LYS A 293 17.09 -19.15 -5.92
N LEU A 294 16.43 -18.08 -6.37
CA LEU A 294 15.32 -17.45 -5.66
C LEU A 294 14.00 -18.23 -5.82
N ASN A 295 13.73 -18.74 -7.04
CA ASN A 295 12.56 -19.55 -7.32
C ASN A 295 12.91 -20.69 -8.28
N LYS A 296 13.03 -21.90 -7.72
CA LYS A 296 13.37 -23.11 -8.48
C LYS A 296 12.39 -23.45 -9.60
N LYS A 297 11.11 -23.03 -9.51
CA LYS A 297 10.11 -23.26 -10.57
C LYS A 297 10.48 -22.54 -11.88
N LEU A 298 11.28 -21.48 -11.82
CA LEU A 298 11.75 -20.77 -13.00
C LEU A 298 12.71 -21.61 -13.85
N ALA A 299 13.37 -22.62 -13.28
CA ALA A 299 14.19 -23.55 -14.07
C ALA A 299 13.33 -24.37 -15.04
N VAL A 300 12.15 -24.81 -14.59
CA VAL A 300 11.21 -25.55 -15.45
C VAL A 300 10.65 -24.63 -16.53
N ARG A 301 10.23 -23.41 -16.16
CA ARG A 301 9.74 -22.40 -17.10
C ARG A 301 10.79 -22.01 -18.15
N ALA A 302 12.06 -21.89 -17.75
CA ALA A 302 13.15 -21.54 -18.65
C ALA A 302 13.36 -22.56 -19.77
N CYS A 303 12.99 -23.83 -19.57
CA CYS A 303 13.15 -24.87 -20.59
C CYS A 303 12.22 -24.70 -21.80
N THR A 304 11.12 -23.97 -21.64
CA THR A 304 10.14 -23.72 -22.70
C THR A 304 10.15 -22.27 -23.17
N GLU A 305 11.02 -21.43 -22.62
CA GLU A 305 11.11 -20.00 -22.95
C GLU A 305 12.01 -19.80 -24.17
N THR A 306 11.44 -19.25 -25.24
CA THR A 306 12.12 -19.10 -26.53
C THR A 306 13.27 -18.10 -26.44
N ASP A 307 13.11 -17.05 -25.65
CA ASP A 307 14.16 -16.04 -25.44
C ASP A 307 15.41 -16.63 -24.74
N LEU A 308 15.26 -17.73 -23.99
CA LEU A 308 16.36 -18.41 -23.30
C LEU A 308 16.95 -19.58 -24.11
N ALA A 309 16.43 -19.87 -25.31
CA ALA A 309 16.86 -21.02 -26.10
C ALA A 309 18.36 -20.98 -26.44
N SER A 310 18.92 -19.80 -26.69
CA SER A 310 20.34 -19.60 -27.00
C SER A 310 21.27 -20.02 -25.85
N ILE A 311 20.78 -20.02 -24.61
CA ILE A 311 21.55 -20.38 -23.41
C ILE A 311 21.15 -21.72 -22.79
N ALA A 312 20.22 -22.47 -23.39
CA ALA A 312 19.70 -23.71 -22.80
C ALA A 312 20.79 -24.77 -22.59
N LEU A 313 21.67 -24.97 -23.58
CA LEU A 313 22.80 -25.90 -23.49
C LEU A 313 23.81 -25.52 -22.40
N PRO A 314 24.39 -24.29 -22.39
CA PRO A 314 25.32 -23.90 -21.33
C PRO A 314 24.64 -23.90 -19.95
N ALA A 315 23.39 -23.46 -19.82
CA ALA A 315 22.67 -23.48 -18.55
C ALA A 315 22.43 -24.92 -18.04
N THR A 316 22.22 -25.89 -18.93
CA THR A 316 22.15 -27.32 -18.57
C THR A 316 23.51 -27.87 -18.12
N LYS A 317 24.61 -27.49 -18.81
CA LYS A 317 25.97 -27.87 -18.41
C LYS A 317 26.32 -27.36 -17.01
N GLU A 318 25.85 -26.16 -16.68
CA GLU A 318 25.99 -25.56 -15.35
C GLU A 318 24.98 -26.06 -14.31
N LYS A 319 24.14 -27.05 -14.67
CA LYS A 319 23.11 -27.64 -13.80
C LYS A 319 22.05 -26.62 -13.32
N LEU A 320 21.89 -25.50 -14.02
CA LEU A 320 20.84 -24.50 -13.76
C LEU A 320 19.48 -25.02 -14.25
N LEU A 321 19.50 -25.74 -15.37
CA LEU A 321 18.31 -26.29 -16.01
C LEU A 321 18.37 -27.82 -16.02
N ARG A 322 17.18 -28.43 -15.97
CA ARG A 322 16.97 -29.86 -16.24
C ARG A 322 15.83 -29.98 -17.24
N CYS A 323 16.09 -29.51 -18.46
CA CYS A 323 15.13 -29.64 -19.54
C CYS A 323 15.14 -31.11 -19.96
N GLY A 324 14.07 -31.84 -19.64
CA GLY A 324 13.86 -33.15 -20.25
C GLY A 324 13.88 -32.97 -21.76
N ALA A 325 14.59 -33.83 -22.48
CA ALA A 325 14.41 -33.90 -23.92
C ALA A 325 12.90 -34.09 -24.15
N ALA A 326 12.25 -33.09 -24.73
CA ALA A 326 10.88 -33.29 -25.21
C ALA A 326 10.96 -34.49 -26.14
N SER A 327 10.26 -35.56 -25.77
CA SER A 327 10.03 -36.70 -26.63
C SER A 327 9.44 -36.14 -27.93
N SER A 328 10.21 -36.21 -29.00
CA SER A 328 9.69 -36.25 -30.35
C SER A 328 8.79 -37.48 -30.44
N THR A 329 7.49 -37.30 -30.20
CA THR A 329 6.47 -38.24 -30.66
C THR A 329 5.89 -37.67 -31.94
N GLU A 330 6.18 -38.42 -33.00
CA GLU A 330 5.60 -38.35 -34.35
C GLU A 330 4.06 -38.31 -34.34
#